data_AF-A0A350BSW4-F1
#
_entry.id   AF-A0A350BSW4-F1
#
_cell.length_a   1.000
_cell.length_b   1.000
_cell.length_c   1.000
_cell.angle_alpha   90.00
_cell.angle_beta   90.00
_cell.angle_gamma   90.00
#
_symmetry.space_group_name_H-M   'P 1'
#
loop_
_entity.id
_entity.type
_entity.pdbx_description
1 polymer ?
#
loop_
_entity_poly.entity_id
_entity_poly.type
_entity_poly.pdbx_seq_one_letter_code
_entity_poly.pdbx_strand_id
1 'polypeptide(L)'
;MLNKDDFTKYKHQSFFLKLKELAADTANNPFAFKMVFFGGTGAVGGQAVIEILESYKYMTKARVSKPTETPQLIITGINKAQIEQFCSKLFQIFGRNNFKKIDEQGDESVLLFEGFLELHFKTLMAVPKFRIDLQDALSRIEDKETKIRFLINEASKTTSPFEAFIQDIKIQLGLKPTDKIRAVFSG
;
A
#
# COMPACT_ATOMS: atom_id res chain seq x y z
N MET A 1 -6.98 13.71 3.10
CA MET A 1 -5.91 14.27 2.23
C MET A 1 -5.72 15.69 2.68
N LEU A 2 -4.48 16.16 2.89
CA LEU A 2 -4.20 17.56 3.22
C LEU A 2 -3.94 18.31 1.91
N ASN A 3 -4.85 19.18 1.49
CA ASN A 3 -4.67 20.10 0.38
C ASN A 3 -4.38 21.53 0.89
N LYS A 4 -4.18 22.49 -0.01
CA LYS A 4 -3.90 23.90 0.36
C LYS A 4 -5.03 24.55 1.16
N ASP A 5 -6.28 24.10 0.96
CA ASP A 5 -7.48 24.66 1.57
C ASP A 5 -7.73 24.14 2.99
N ASP A 6 -7.11 23.02 3.38
CA ASP A 6 -7.16 22.45 4.73
C ASP A 6 -6.36 23.26 5.78
N PHE A 7 -5.63 24.31 5.36
CA PHE A 7 -4.78 25.14 6.21
C PHE A 7 -5.44 26.44 6.68
N THR A 8 -6.77 26.56 6.61
CA THR A 8 -7.52 27.73 7.12
C THR A 8 -7.21 28.03 8.60
N LYS A 9 -6.87 27.03 9.41
CA LYS A 9 -6.46 27.18 10.82
C LYS A 9 -5.04 27.72 11.03
N TYR A 10 -4.19 27.71 9.99
CA TYR A 10 -2.78 28.12 10.04
C TYR A 10 -2.44 29.21 9.01
N LYS A 11 -3.41 30.09 8.72
CA LYS A 11 -3.37 31.13 7.66
C LYS A 11 -2.12 32.04 7.68
N HIS A 12 -1.38 32.08 8.80
CA HIS A 12 -0.19 32.92 9.01
C HIS A 12 1.14 32.15 8.97
N GLN A 13 1.14 30.82 8.82
CA GLN A 13 2.37 30.03 8.63
C GLN A 13 2.54 29.66 7.15
N SER A 14 3.75 29.84 6.61
CA SER A 14 4.02 29.41 5.24
C SER A 14 3.96 27.88 5.13
N PHE A 15 3.36 27.37 4.04
CA PHE A 15 3.30 25.94 3.72
C PHE A 15 4.67 25.25 3.84
N PHE A 16 5.73 25.96 3.42
CA PHE A 16 7.10 25.48 3.49
C PHE A 16 7.62 25.33 4.93
N LEU A 17 7.28 26.24 5.85
CA LEU A 17 7.62 26.09 7.26
C LEU A 17 6.91 24.90 7.89
N LYS A 18 5.64 24.65 7.54
CA LYS A 18 4.92 23.49 8.06
C LYS A 18 5.47 22.16 7.54
N LEU A 19 5.87 22.11 6.27
CA LEU A 19 6.58 20.96 5.72
C LEU A 19 7.94 20.73 6.39
N LYS A 20 8.67 21.79 6.73
CA LYS A 20 9.91 21.70 7.51
C LYS A 20 9.67 21.13 8.90
N GLU A 21 8.64 21.62 9.60
CA GLU A 21 8.24 21.09 10.91
C GLU A 21 7.88 19.60 10.82
N LEU A 22 7.07 19.21 9.83
CA LEU A 22 6.68 17.80 9.62
C LEU A 22 7.88 16.92 9.27
N ALA A 23 8.76 17.38 8.38
CA ALA A 23 9.95 16.65 7.98
C ALA A 23 11.01 16.55 9.09
N ALA A 24 10.96 17.45 10.09
CA ALA A 24 11.82 17.45 11.25
C ALA A 24 11.20 16.78 12.49
N ASP A 25 9.93 16.36 12.43
CA ASP A 25 9.24 15.70 13.55
C ASP A 25 9.86 14.32 13.80
N THR A 26 10.60 14.18 14.90
CA THR A 26 11.23 12.93 15.31
C THR A 26 10.26 12.01 16.07
N ALA A 27 9.19 12.56 16.66
CA ALA A 27 8.19 11.79 17.40
C ALA A 27 7.20 11.10 16.45
N ASN A 28 6.87 11.71 15.31
CA ASN A 28 6.02 11.14 14.26
C ASN A 28 6.73 11.08 12.90
N ASN A 29 7.99 10.63 12.90
CA ASN A 29 8.86 10.61 11.72
C ASN A 29 8.11 10.15 10.45
N PRO A 30 7.82 11.05 9.50
CA PRO A 30 7.05 10.70 8.31
C PRO A 30 7.79 9.74 7.38
N PHE A 31 9.11 9.60 7.58
CA PHE A 31 9.97 8.67 6.85
C PHE A 31 10.00 7.27 7.49
N ALA A 32 9.45 7.10 8.69
CA ALA A 32 9.30 5.79 9.33
C ALA A 32 8.03 5.04 8.88
N PHE A 33 7.14 5.71 8.14
CA PHE A 33 5.84 5.14 7.80
C PHE A 33 5.95 4.04 6.74
N LYS A 34 5.19 2.97 7.01
CA LYS A 34 4.87 1.91 6.07
C LYS A 34 3.39 2.03 5.73
N MET A 35 3.09 2.26 4.46
CA MET A 35 1.73 2.50 3.98
C MET A 35 1.30 1.44 2.98
N VAL A 36 0.06 0.95 3.07
CA VAL A 36 -0.51 0.00 2.10
C VAL A 36 -1.64 0.68 1.34
N PHE A 37 -1.58 0.68 0.01
CA PHE A 37 -2.61 1.17 -0.90
C PHE A 37 -3.32 0.00 -1.54
N PHE A 38 -4.50 -0.34 -1.01
CA PHE A 38 -5.36 -1.35 -1.61
C PHE A 38 -6.03 -0.79 -2.86
N GLY A 39 -5.80 -1.43 -4.00
CA GLY A 39 -6.19 -0.89 -5.30
C GLY A 39 -5.28 0.26 -5.74
N GLY A 40 -4.05 0.32 -5.22
CA GLY A 40 -3.09 1.40 -5.45
C GLY A 40 -2.63 1.57 -6.90
N THR A 41 -2.95 0.63 -7.80
CA THR A 41 -2.74 0.75 -9.26
C THR A 41 -3.99 1.27 -10.01
N GLY A 42 -5.16 1.30 -9.35
CA GLY A 42 -6.42 1.78 -9.90
C GLY A 42 -6.51 3.30 -9.99
N ALA A 43 -7.63 3.83 -10.49
CA ALA A 43 -7.79 5.27 -10.73
C ALA A 43 -7.64 6.11 -9.45
N VAL A 44 -8.39 5.78 -8.40
CA VAL A 44 -8.40 6.54 -7.13
C VAL A 44 -7.15 6.21 -6.31
N GLY A 45 -6.83 4.92 -6.13
CA GLY A 45 -5.65 4.49 -5.37
C GLY A 45 -4.34 4.94 -6.00
N GLY A 46 -4.22 4.85 -7.32
CA GLY A 46 -3.05 5.32 -8.06
C GLY A 46 -2.86 6.83 -7.99
N GLN A 47 -3.95 7.61 -7.98
CA GLN A 47 -3.87 9.05 -7.73
C GLN A 47 -3.37 9.35 -6.31
N ALA A 48 -3.87 8.62 -5.30
CA ALA A 48 -3.38 8.75 -3.93
C ALA A 48 -1.89 8.42 -3.81
N VAL A 49 -1.40 7.39 -4.50
CA VAL A 49 0.03 7.08 -4.57
C VAL A 49 0.81 8.24 -5.16
N ILE A 50 0.38 8.79 -6.30
CA ILE A 50 1.04 9.93 -6.96
C ILE A 50 1.15 11.13 -6.01
N GLU A 51 0.07 11.47 -5.31
CA GLU A 51 0.07 12.61 -4.37
C GLU A 51 1.01 12.39 -3.19
N ILE A 52 1.12 11.15 -2.70
CA ILE A 52 2.04 10.79 -1.62
C ILE A 52 3.50 10.86 -2.11
N LEU A 53 3.80 10.38 -3.32
CA LEU A 53 5.13 10.52 -3.92
C LEU A 53 5.53 11.99 -4.06
N GLU A 54 4.63 12.83 -4.56
CA GLU A 54 4.86 14.27 -4.70
C GLU A 54 5.07 14.93 -3.33
N SER A 55 4.29 14.53 -2.31
CA SER A 55 4.46 14.99 -0.93
C SER A 55 5.84 14.61 -0.37
N TYR A 56 6.30 13.37 -0.60
CA TYR A 56 7.65 12.94 -0.21
C TYR A 56 8.75 13.74 -0.92
N LYS A 57 8.59 14.12 -2.20
CA LYS A 57 9.55 15.01 -2.87
C LYS A 57 9.65 16.36 -2.17
N TYR A 58 8.53 16.98 -1.82
CA TYR A 58 8.53 18.27 -1.12
C TYR A 58 9.13 18.15 0.29
N MET A 59 8.75 17.13 1.07
CA MET A 59 9.31 16.90 2.40
C MET A 59 10.81 16.65 2.35
N THR A 60 11.28 15.86 1.38
CA THR A 60 12.72 15.59 1.19
C THR A 60 13.50 16.83 0.81
N LYS A 61 12.93 17.77 0.06
CA LYS A 61 13.58 19.06 -0.25
C LYS A 61 13.58 20.02 0.95
N ALA A 62 12.57 19.93 1.81
CA ALA A 62 12.42 20.81 2.97
C ALA A 62 13.30 20.41 4.17
N ARG A 63 13.72 19.13 4.25
CA ARG A 63 14.46 18.60 5.40
C ARG A 63 15.83 19.24 5.60
N VAL A 64 16.26 19.31 6.86
CA VAL A 64 17.58 19.84 7.27
C VAL A 64 18.65 18.74 7.28
N SER A 65 18.26 17.47 7.49
CA SER A 65 19.17 16.31 7.57
C SER A 65 18.62 15.11 6.78
N LYS A 66 19.49 14.14 6.45
CA LYS A 66 19.07 12.90 5.78
C LYS A 66 18.17 12.05 6.72
N PRO A 67 17.13 11.38 6.20
CA PRO A 67 16.33 10.44 6.95
C PRO A 67 17.21 9.31 7.45
N THR A 68 16.92 8.87 8.67
CA THR A 68 17.50 7.64 9.25
C THR A 68 16.74 6.39 8.82
N GLU A 69 15.56 6.56 8.22
CA GLU A 69 14.67 5.48 7.81
C GLU A 69 14.25 5.66 6.35
N THR A 70 13.96 4.53 5.70
CA THR A 70 13.48 4.44 4.33
C THR A 70 11.98 4.18 4.36
N PRO A 71 11.13 5.17 4.01
CA PRO A 71 9.70 4.93 3.95
C PRO A 71 9.36 3.89 2.89
N GLN A 72 8.29 3.13 3.13
CA GLN A 72 7.86 2.04 2.26
C GLN A 72 6.39 2.19 1.90
N LEU A 73 6.08 2.23 0.61
CA LEU A 73 4.72 2.21 0.08
C LEU A 73 4.46 0.85 -0.57
N ILE A 74 3.51 0.10 -0.02
CA ILE A 74 3.03 -1.17 -0.55
C ILE A 74 1.82 -0.84 -1.43
N ILE A 75 1.93 -1.09 -2.72
CA ILE A 75 0.96 -0.68 -3.74
C ILE A 75 0.40 -1.95 -4.37
N THR A 76 -0.90 -2.20 -4.19
CA THR A 76 -1.50 -3.43 -4.72
C THR A 76 -2.08 -3.25 -6.13
N GLY A 77 -1.89 -4.27 -6.97
CA GLY A 77 -2.55 -4.44 -8.25
C GLY A 77 -3.11 -5.85 -8.41
N ILE A 78 -3.96 -6.06 -9.42
CA ILE A 78 -4.61 -7.37 -9.61
C ILE A 78 -3.67 -8.35 -10.32
N ASN A 79 -2.75 -7.86 -11.15
CA ASN A 79 -1.76 -8.64 -11.89
C ASN A 79 -0.57 -7.77 -12.34
N LYS A 80 0.45 -8.41 -12.92
CA LYS A 80 1.64 -7.74 -13.44
C LYS A 80 1.34 -6.66 -14.48
N ALA A 81 0.44 -6.91 -15.42
CA ALA A 81 0.12 -5.95 -16.49
C ALA A 81 -0.43 -4.63 -15.94
N GLN A 82 -1.31 -4.67 -14.93
CA GLN A 82 -1.81 -3.47 -14.26
C GLN A 82 -0.71 -2.73 -13.50
N ILE A 83 0.17 -3.47 -12.81
CA ILE A 83 1.31 -2.91 -12.11
C ILE A 83 2.24 -2.19 -13.10
N GLU A 84 2.59 -2.83 -14.22
CA GLU A 84 3.45 -2.26 -15.26
C GLU A 84 2.84 -1.03 -15.93
N GLN A 85 1.54 -1.05 -16.19
CA GLN A 85 0.82 0.11 -16.70
C GLN A 85 0.91 1.29 -15.72
N PHE A 86 0.71 1.03 -14.43
CA PHE A 86 0.81 2.07 -13.41
C PHE A 86 2.25 2.57 -13.24
N CYS A 87 3.24 1.68 -13.24
CA CYS A 87 4.66 2.06 -13.26
C CYS A 87 5.00 2.96 -14.46
N SER A 88 4.47 2.64 -15.65
CA SER A 88 4.65 3.47 -16.84
C SER A 88 4.07 4.88 -16.64
N LYS A 89 2.91 5.00 -16.00
CA LYS A 89 2.33 6.29 -15.60
C LYS A 89 3.22 7.04 -14.61
N LEU A 90 3.75 6.36 -13.60
CA LEU A 90 4.69 6.98 -12.64
C LEU A 90 5.96 7.50 -13.35
N PHE A 91 6.50 6.73 -14.30
CA PHE A 91 7.67 7.14 -15.08
C PHE A 91 7.40 8.36 -15.97
N GLN A 92 6.19 8.51 -16.49
CA GLN A 92 5.78 9.69 -17.25
C GLN A 92 5.67 10.93 -16.36
N ILE A 93 5.08 10.80 -15.17
CA ILE A 93 4.84 11.92 -14.25
C ILE A 93 6.15 12.38 -13.59
N PHE A 94 6.93 11.42 -13.06
CA PHE A 94 8.08 11.73 -12.23
C PHE A 94 9.41 11.57 -12.96
N GLY A 95 9.44 11.03 -14.18
CA GLY A 95 10.65 10.74 -14.94
C GLY A 95 11.26 9.39 -14.57
N ARG A 96 11.48 8.53 -15.56
CA ARG A 96 12.01 7.16 -15.37
C ARG A 96 13.33 7.10 -14.59
N ASN A 97 14.21 8.08 -14.78
CA ASN A 97 15.53 8.12 -14.15
C ASN A 97 15.47 8.26 -12.63
N ASN A 98 14.33 8.69 -12.08
CA ASN A 98 14.11 8.81 -10.64
C ASN A 98 13.70 7.48 -9.99
N PHE A 99 13.61 6.41 -10.77
CA PHE A 99 13.28 5.07 -10.27
C PHE A 99 14.41 4.09 -10.56
N LYS A 100 14.77 3.31 -9.56
CA LYS A 100 15.69 2.17 -9.68
C LYS A 100 14.96 0.91 -9.25
N LYS A 101 14.89 -0.10 -10.12
CA LYS A 101 14.39 -1.42 -9.71
C LYS A 101 15.41 -2.07 -8.78
N ILE A 102 14.97 -2.49 -7.59
CA ILE A 102 15.83 -3.11 -6.59
C ILE A 102 15.49 -4.59 -6.34
N ASP A 103 14.26 -5.01 -6.67
CA ASP A 103 13.85 -6.41 -6.61
C ASP A 103 12.73 -6.72 -7.62
N GLU A 104 12.62 -7.97 -8.04
CA GLU A 104 11.54 -8.53 -8.87
C GLU A 104 11.36 -10.02 -8.59
N GLN A 105 10.13 -10.42 -8.27
CA GLN A 105 9.75 -11.81 -8.08
C GLN A 105 8.39 -12.06 -8.71
N GLY A 106 8.38 -12.74 -9.87
CA GLY A 106 7.17 -13.01 -10.64
C GLY A 106 6.45 -11.73 -11.07
N ASP A 107 5.26 -11.50 -10.48
CA ASP A 107 4.40 -10.35 -10.74
C ASP A 107 4.66 -9.17 -9.79
N GLU A 108 5.51 -9.38 -8.78
CA GLU A 108 5.84 -8.39 -7.76
C GLU A 108 7.18 -7.71 -8.05
N SER A 109 7.32 -6.45 -7.66
CA SER A 109 8.58 -5.74 -7.83
C SER A 109 8.75 -4.65 -6.80
N VAL A 110 10.00 -4.29 -6.54
CA VAL A 110 10.34 -3.16 -5.67
C VAL A 110 11.11 -2.13 -6.47
N LEU A 111 10.61 -0.89 -6.47
CA LEU A 111 11.28 0.27 -7.05
C LEU A 111 11.73 1.21 -5.95
N LEU A 112 12.98 1.67 -6.01
CA LEU A 112 13.51 2.75 -5.20
C LEU A 112 13.30 4.07 -5.95
N PHE A 113 12.48 4.95 -5.38
CA PHE A 113 12.19 6.28 -5.87
C PHE A 113 13.11 7.32 -5.24
N GLU A 114 13.75 8.15 -6.08
CA GLU A 114 14.64 9.26 -5.70
C GLU A 114 15.78 8.84 -4.72
N GLY A 115 16.09 7.55 -4.67
CA GLY A 115 17.12 6.99 -3.79
C GLY A 115 16.74 6.87 -2.31
N PHE A 116 15.50 7.13 -1.91
CA PHE A 116 15.12 7.13 -0.49
C PHE A 116 13.74 6.53 -0.16
N LEU A 117 12.86 6.28 -1.12
CA LEU A 117 11.52 5.76 -0.90
C LEU A 117 11.31 4.45 -1.65
N GLU A 118 10.92 3.39 -0.95
CA GLU A 118 10.67 2.09 -1.58
C GLU A 118 9.19 1.94 -1.96
N LEU A 119 8.95 1.51 -3.19
CA LEU A 119 7.65 1.21 -3.75
C LEU A 119 7.56 -0.29 -3.99
N HIS A 120 6.83 -0.98 -3.13
CA HIS A 120 6.61 -2.41 -3.15
C HIS A 120 5.32 -2.70 -3.91
N PHE A 121 5.42 -3.08 -5.18
CA PHE A 121 4.29 -3.51 -5.98
C PHE A 121 3.96 -4.96 -5.69
N LYS A 122 2.75 -5.21 -5.22
CA LYS A 122 2.27 -6.52 -4.78
C LYS A 122 1.01 -6.90 -5.53
N THR A 123 0.87 -8.18 -5.86
CA THR A 123 -0.39 -8.67 -6.43
C THR A 123 -1.36 -9.02 -5.33
N LEU A 124 -2.58 -8.49 -5.40
CA LEU A 124 -3.67 -8.85 -4.50
C LEU A 124 -4.95 -9.06 -5.30
N MET A 125 -5.31 -10.33 -5.51
CA MET A 125 -6.67 -10.66 -5.92
C MET A 125 -7.55 -10.76 -4.67
N ALA A 126 -8.53 -9.87 -4.55
CA ALA A 126 -9.53 -9.92 -3.48
C ALA A 126 -10.59 -11.01 -3.75
N VAL A 127 -10.15 -12.24 -3.98
CA VAL A 127 -11.06 -13.40 -4.02
C VAL A 127 -11.07 -14.01 -2.62
N PRO A 128 -12.23 -14.06 -1.94
CA PRO A 128 -12.34 -14.76 -0.67
C PRO A 128 -11.93 -16.22 -0.88
N LYS A 129 -10.89 -16.66 -0.18
CA LYS A 129 -10.48 -18.08 -0.20
C LYS A 129 -11.14 -18.80 0.97
N PHE A 130 -11.80 -19.91 0.66
CA PHE A 130 -12.26 -20.84 1.68
C PHE A 130 -11.06 -21.45 2.41
N ARG A 131 -11.19 -21.69 3.71
CA ARG A 131 -10.10 -22.22 4.55
C ARG A 131 -9.81 -23.71 4.31
N ILE A 132 -10.64 -24.35 3.48
CA ILE A 132 -10.61 -25.77 3.19
C ILE A 132 -10.79 -25.98 1.68
N ASP A 133 -10.35 -27.13 1.19
CA ASP A 133 -10.65 -27.56 -0.17
C ASP A 133 -12.15 -27.87 -0.29
N LEU A 134 -12.89 -26.97 -0.93
CA LEU A 134 -14.32 -27.14 -1.14
C LEU A 134 -14.64 -28.37 -2.01
N GLN A 135 -13.77 -28.72 -2.95
CA GLN A 135 -14.03 -29.79 -3.89
C GLN A 135 -13.99 -31.15 -3.18
N ASP A 136 -12.97 -31.35 -2.33
CA ASP A 136 -12.89 -32.51 -1.44
C ASP A 136 -14.05 -32.52 -0.42
N ALA A 137 -14.30 -31.40 0.26
CA ALA A 137 -15.33 -31.33 1.29
C ALA A 137 -16.76 -31.54 0.77
N LEU A 138 -17.09 -30.99 -0.40
CA LEU A 138 -18.41 -31.16 -1.02
C LEU A 138 -18.61 -32.54 -1.63
N SER A 139 -17.54 -33.24 -2.01
CA SER A 139 -17.63 -34.61 -2.53
C SER A 139 -18.12 -35.62 -1.48
N ARG A 140 -17.93 -35.31 -0.19
CA ARG A 140 -18.30 -36.14 0.96
C ARG A 140 -19.72 -35.86 1.49
N ILE A 141 -20.39 -34.87 0.93
CA ILE A 141 -21.78 -34.53 1.27
C ILE A 141 -22.64 -35.00 0.12
N GLU A 142 -23.69 -35.77 0.37
CA GLU A 142 -24.60 -36.24 -0.68
C GLU A 142 -25.79 -35.28 -0.84
N ASP A 143 -26.39 -34.89 0.29
CA ASP A 143 -27.58 -34.05 0.33
C ASP A 143 -27.32 -32.59 -0.10
N LYS A 144 -28.20 -32.08 -0.97
CA LYS A 144 -28.09 -30.75 -1.58
C LYS A 144 -28.30 -29.63 -0.56
N GLU A 145 -29.21 -29.81 0.38
CA GLU A 145 -29.50 -28.78 1.40
C GLU A 145 -28.33 -28.65 2.39
N THR A 146 -27.73 -29.78 2.74
CA THR A 146 -26.52 -29.87 3.56
C THR A 146 -25.32 -29.24 2.87
N LYS A 147 -25.14 -29.42 1.55
CA LYS A 147 -24.11 -28.70 0.77
C LYS A 147 -24.28 -27.19 0.84
N ILE A 148 -25.52 -26.71 0.69
CA ILE A 148 -25.81 -25.27 0.73
C ILE A 148 -25.49 -24.70 2.12
N ARG A 149 -25.94 -25.36 3.19
CA ARG A 149 -25.64 -24.92 4.57
C ARG A 149 -24.13 -24.96 4.86
N PHE A 150 -23.42 -25.97 4.36
CA PHE A 150 -21.97 -26.07 4.48
C PHE A 150 -21.26 -24.91 3.79
N LEU A 151 -21.63 -24.61 2.54
CA LEU A 151 -21.07 -23.47 1.79
C LEU A 151 -21.31 -22.13 2.48
N ILE A 152 -22.52 -21.91 3.03
CA ILE A 152 -22.85 -20.69 3.79
C ILE A 152 -21.97 -20.58 5.04
N ASN A 153 -21.79 -21.68 5.78
CA ASN A 153 -20.95 -21.71 6.99
C ASN A 153 -19.45 -21.54 6.68
N GLU A 154 -18.97 -22.07 5.56
CA GLU A 154 -17.58 -21.88 5.17
C GLU A 154 -17.33 -20.48 4.60
N ALA A 155 -18.31 -19.90 3.90
CA ALA A 155 -18.26 -18.51 3.45
C ALA A 155 -18.16 -17.54 4.63
N SER A 156 -18.90 -17.80 5.72
CA SER A 156 -18.85 -16.96 6.93
C SER A 156 -17.52 -17.05 7.69
N LYS A 157 -16.71 -18.08 7.44
CA LYS A 157 -15.36 -18.27 8.01
C LYS A 157 -14.24 -17.77 7.10
N THR A 158 -14.55 -17.28 5.90
CA THR A 158 -13.52 -16.73 5.01
C THR A 158 -12.84 -15.54 5.68
N THR A 159 -11.52 -15.57 5.77
CA THR A 159 -10.75 -14.44 6.29
C THR A 159 -10.69 -13.38 5.20
N SER A 160 -10.86 -12.11 5.56
CA SER A 160 -10.75 -11.01 4.59
C SER A 160 -9.41 -11.09 3.87
N PRO A 161 -9.36 -11.13 2.52
CA PRO A 161 -8.11 -11.18 1.77
C PRO A 161 -7.20 -10.00 2.12
N PHE A 162 -7.77 -8.87 2.52
CA PHE A 162 -7.04 -7.70 3.00
C PHE A 162 -6.37 -7.92 4.35
N GLU A 163 -7.04 -8.58 5.30
CA GLU A 163 -6.48 -8.85 6.62
C GLU A 163 -5.33 -9.86 6.53
N ALA A 164 -5.53 -10.94 5.76
CA ALA A 164 -4.49 -11.93 5.49
C ALA A 164 -3.27 -11.27 4.82
N PHE A 165 -3.49 -10.38 3.85
CA PHE A 165 -2.43 -9.62 3.21
C PHE A 165 -1.66 -8.73 4.19
N ILE A 166 -2.33 -8.00 5.09
CA ILE A 166 -1.65 -7.16 6.08
C ILE A 166 -0.76 -8.00 7.01
N GLN A 167 -1.22 -9.18 7.44
CA GLN A 167 -0.42 -10.05 8.29
C GLN A 167 0.83 -10.57 7.56
N ASP A 168 0.68 -10.98 6.31
CA ASP A 168 1.80 -11.41 5.47
C ASP A 168 2.83 -10.29 5.25
N ILE A 169 2.37 -9.07 4.92
CA ILE A 169 3.25 -7.90 4.78
C ILE A 169 3.98 -7.58 6.09
N LYS A 170 3.32 -7.70 7.25
CA LYS A 170 3.99 -7.50 8.54
C LYS A 170 5.13 -8.50 8.73
N ILE A 171 4.91 -9.76 8.41
CA ILE A 171 5.94 -10.81 8.50
C ILE A 171 7.10 -10.50 7.54
N GLN A 172 6.81 -10.19 6.27
CA GLN A 172 7.82 -9.87 5.25
C GLN A 172 8.69 -8.68 5.64
N LEU A 173 8.10 -7.67 6.29
CA LEU A 173 8.80 -6.46 6.73
C LEU A 173 9.39 -6.56 8.15
N GLY A 174 9.35 -7.74 8.78
CA GLY A 174 9.88 -7.97 10.13
C GLY A 174 9.16 -7.18 11.22
N LEU A 175 7.90 -6.83 11.01
CA LEU A 175 7.07 -6.03 11.92
C LEU A 175 6.38 -6.92 12.95
N LYS A 176 6.21 -6.38 14.16
CA LYS A 176 5.40 -7.03 15.19
C LYS A 176 3.91 -6.97 14.80
N PRO A 177 3.07 -7.92 15.26
CA PRO A 177 1.63 -7.87 15.03
C PRO A 177 0.97 -6.56 15.51
N THR A 178 1.52 -5.94 16.56
CA THR A 178 1.07 -4.66 17.13
C THR A 178 1.50 -3.43 16.34
N ASP A 179 2.45 -3.56 15.41
CA ASP A 179 2.95 -2.43 14.65
C ASP A 179 1.86 -1.91 13.70
N LYS A 180 1.73 -0.58 13.66
CA LYS A 180 0.71 0.08 12.84
C LYS A 180 1.21 0.25 11.42
N ILE A 181 0.50 -0.35 10.48
CA ILE A 181 0.60 -0.03 9.05
C ILE A 181 -0.55 0.93 8.73
N ARG A 182 -0.26 2.02 8.01
CA ARG A 182 -1.31 2.93 7.54
C ARG A 182 -1.92 2.35 6.27
N ALA A 183 -3.15 1.85 6.36
CA ALA A 183 -3.89 1.36 5.22
C ALA A 183 -4.69 2.49 4.57
N VAL A 184 -4.55 2.65 3.25
CA VAL A 184 -5.35 3.53 2.40
C VAL A 184 -6.21 2.63 1.53
N PHE A 185 -7.52 2.68 1.76
CA PHE A 185 -8.51 2.00 0.94
C PHE A 185 -9.05 3.00 -0.06
N SER A 186 -8.82 2.76 -1.35
CA SER A 186 -9.54 3.49 -2.40
C SER A 186 -10.71 2.63 -2.85
N GLY A 187 -11.90 2.97 -2.36
CA GLY A 187 -13.20 2.51 -2.86
C GLY A 187 -13.97 3.71 -3.38
#